data_AF-Q3S702-F1
#
_entry.id   AF-Q3S702-F1
#
_cell.length_a   1.000
_cell.length_b   1.000
_cell.length_c   1.000
_cell.angle_alpha   90.00
_cell.angle_beta   90.00
_cell.angle_gamma   90.00
#
_symmetry.space_group_name_H-M   'P 1'
#
loop_
_entity.id
_entity.type
_entity.pdbx_description
1 polymer ?
#
loop_
_entity_poly.entity_id
_entity_poly.type
_entity_poly.pdbx_seq_one_letter_code
_entity_poly.pdbx_strand_id
1 'polypeptide(L)'
;RVNPESGSAKTVFQVPKIVNDADGQNGLLGFAFHPDFKNNPYIYISGTFKNPKSTDKELPNQTIIRRYTYNKSTDTLEKPVDLLAGLPSSKDHQSGRLVIGPDQKIYYTIGDQGRNQLAYLFLPNQAQHTPT
;
A
#
# COMPACT_ATOMS: atom_id res chain seq x y z
N ARG A 1 3.57 2.77 16.85
CA ARG A 1 2.89 1.96 17.90
C ARG A 1 2.64 2.87 19.09
N VAL A 2 1.43 2.86 19.64
CA VAL A 2 1.03 3.73 20.75
C VAL A 2 0.65 2.85 21.93
N ASN A 3 1.07 3.21 23.13
CA ASN A 3 0.61 2.56 24.36
C ASN A 3 -0.81 3.08 24.70
N PRO A 4 -1.82 2.20 24.85
CA PRO A 4 -3.20 2.61 25.12
C PRO A 4 -3.41 3.22 26.51
N GLU A 5 -2.56 2.91 27.50
CA GLU A 5 -2.69 3.43 28.87
C GLU A 5 -2.06 4.82 29.02
N SER A 6 -0.88 5.03 28.43
CA SER A 6 -0.11 6.27 28.63
C SER A 6 -0.12 7.21 27.42
N GLY A 7 -0.56 6.75 26.25
CA GLY A 7 -0.49 7.52 25.01
C GLY A 7 0.91 7.65 24.42
N SER A 8 1.94 7.02 25.02
CA SER A 8 3.30 7.13 24.51
C SER A 8 3.43 6.51 23.11
N ALA A 9 4.06 7.24 22.19
CA ALA A 9 4.19 6.84 20.80
C ALA A 9 5.64 6.48 20.46
N LYS A 10 5.81 5.38 19.71
CA LYS A 10 7.08 4.98 19.10
C LYS A 10 6.91 4.79 17.59
N THR A 11 7.78 5.44 16.82
CA THR A 11 8.01 5.09 15.41
C THR A 11 8.76 3.77 15.36
N VAL A 12 8.03 2.69 15.04
CA VAL A 12 8.61 1.33 14.94
C VAL A 12 9.42 1.19 13.65
N PHE A 13 8.91 1.75 12.56
CA PHE A 13 9.53 1.69 11.25
C PHE A 13 8.98 2.81 10.37
N GLN A 14 9.78 3.26 9.41
CA GLN A 14 9.37 4.16 8.35
C GLN A 14 9.64 3.46 7.02
N VAL A 15 8.60 3.20 6.23
CA VAL A 15 8.75 2.55 4.92
C VAL A 15 9.54 3.48 3.99
N PRO A 16 10.72 3.07 3.51
CA PRO A 16 11.57 3.95 2.73
C PRO A 16 10.98 4.19 1.33
N LYS A 17 11.21 5.38 0.77
CA LYS A 17 10.83 5.77 -0.60
C LYS A 17 9.32 5.75 -0.90
N ILE A 18 8.47 5.86 0.12
CA ILE A 18 7.06 6.19 -0.10
C ILE A 18 6.97 7.55 -0.79
N VAL A 19 6.18 7.60 -1.86
CA VAL A 19 5.81 8.85 -2.55
C VAL A 19 4.43 9.25 -2.04
N ASN A 20 4.31 10.49 -1.58
CA ASN A 20 3.05 11.12 -1.22
C ASN A 20 3.07 12.55 -1.75
N ASP A 21 1.98 12.95 -2.38
CA ASP A 21 1.75 14.30 -2.85
C ASP A 21 0.87 15.05 -1.84
N ALA A 22 1.16 16.34 -1.59
CA ALA A 22 0.42 17.15 -0.62
C ALA A 22 -1.06 17.36 -1.03
N ASP A 23 -1.35 17.29 -2.33
CA ASP A 23 -2.67 17.38 -2.93
C ASP A 23 -3.27 15.99 -3.27
N GLY A 24 -2.66 14.90 -2.80
CA GLY A 24 -3.01 13.54 -3.17
C GLY A 24 -3.48 12.66 -2.00
N GLN A 25 -4.11 11.55 -2.38
CA GLN A 25 -4.56 10.46 -1.50
C GLN A 25 -3.59 9.26 -1.54
N ASN A 26 -2.42 9.42 -2.17
CA ASN A 26 -1.38 8.40 -2.31
C ASN A 26 -0.42 8.40 -1.11
N GLY A 27 0.41 7.36 -0.98
CA GLY A 27 1.33 7.23 0.16
C GLY A 27 1.38 5.81 0.70
N LEU A 28 1.56 5.66 2.02
CA LEU A 28 1.39 4.37 2.70
C LEU A 28 -0.11 4.11 2.89
N LEU A 29 -0.59 2.95 2.44
CA LEU A 29 -2.02 2.62 2.38
C LEU A 29 -2.34 1.36 3.19
N GLY A 30 -2.27 0.18 2.56
CA GLY A 30 -2.61 -1.09 3.19
C GLY A 30 -1.72 -1.37 4.38
N PHE A 31 -2.30 -1.96 5.43
CA PHE A 31 -1.59 -2.38 6.63
C PHE A 31 -2.34 -3.51 7.33
N ALA A 32 -1.74 -4.70 7.38
CA ALA A 32 -2.28 -5.86 8.09
C ALA A 32 -1.17 -6.69 8.73
N PHE A 33 -1.48 -7.28 9.89
CA PHE A 33 -0.67 -8.34 10.47
C PHE A 33 -1.09 -9.69 9.89
N HIS A 34 -0.16 -10.64 9.81
CA HIS A 34 -0.53 -12.03 9.62
C HIS A 34 -1.45 -12.50 10.79
N PRO A 35 -2.53 -13.26 10.54
CA PRO A 35 -3.47 -13.68 11.58
C PRO A 35 -2.81 -14.58 12.64
N ASP A 36 -1.87 -15.44 12.24
CA ASP A 36 -1.00 -16.21 13.15
C ASP A 36 0.38 -15.54 13.31
N PHE A 37 0.41 -14.38 13.96
CA PHE A 37 1.62 -13.56 14.06
C PHE A 37 2.73 -14.19 14.93
N LYS A 38 2.38 -15.12 15.84
CA LYS A 38 3.36 -15.79 16.70
C LYS A 38 4.30 -16.69 15.90
N ASN A 39 3.75 -17.43 14.94
CA ASN A 39 4.53 -18.32 14.08
C ASN A 39 4.97 -17.63 12.77
N ASN A 40 4.23 -16.62 12.34
CA ASN A 40 4.48 -15.89 11.10
C ASN A 40 4.50 -14.39 11.39
N PRO A 41 5.62 -13.82 11.87
CA PRO A 41 5.72 -12.43 12.31
C PRO A 41 5.80 -11.47 11.10
N TYR A 42 4.80 -11.54 10.21
CA TYR A 42 4.74 -10.77 8.98
C TYR A 42 3.74 -9.63 9.09
N ILE A 43 4.14 -8.51 8.50
CA ILE A 43 3.30 -7.34 8.27
C ILE A 43 3.21 -7.13 6.77
N TYR A 44 1.99 -6.97 6.28
CA TYR A 44 1.67 -6.71 4.88
C TYR A 44 1.29 -5.24 4.75
N ILE A 45 1.89 -4.58 3.76
CA ILE A 45 1.55 -3.20 3.41
C ILE A 45 1.21 -3.08 1.94
N SER A 46 0.51 -2.01 1.59
CA SER A 46 0.61 -1.45 0.25
C SER A 46 1.05 0.00 0.32
N GLY A 47 1.71 0.47 -0.72
CA GLY A 47 2.08 1.88 -0.80
C GLY A 47 2.47 2.32 -2.19
N THR A 48 2.53 3.64 -2.35
CA THR A 48 2.91 4.31 -3.57
C THR A 48 4.43 4.47 -3.66
N PHE A 49 5.00 4.00 -4.75
CA PHE A 49 6.43 4.09 -5.06
C PHE A 49 6.61 4.63 -6.48
N LYS A 50 7.76 5.25 -6.76
CA LYS A 50 8.12 5.65 -8.13
C LYS A 50 8.09 4.41 -9.05
N ASN A 51 7.49 4.54 -10.23
CA ASN A 51 7.58 3.53 -11.27
C ASN A 51 8.72 3.89 -12.24
N PRO A 52 9.87 3.20 -12.20
CA PRO A 52 10.99 3.50 -13.10
C PRO A 52 10.70 3.16 -14.56
N LYS A 53 9.64 2.38 -14.83
CA LYS A 53 9.20 2.01 -16.18
C LYS A 53 8.07 2.90 -16.70
N SER A 54 7.58 3.87 -15.90
CA SER A 54 6.51 4.75 -16.38
C SER A 54 7.03 5.67 -17.49
N THR A 55 6.34 5.65 -18.62
CA THR A 55 6.53 6.57 -19.74
C THR A 55 5.57 7.77 -19.66
N ASP A 56 4.54 7.69 -18.81
CA ASP A 56 3.56 8.73 -18.59
C ASP A 56 3.99 9.63 -17.41
N LYS A 57 4.15 10.92 -17.67
CA LYS A 57 4.53 11.90 -16.66
C LYS A 57 3.39 12.24 -15.70
N GLU A 58 2.14 12.08 -16.13
CA GLU A 58 0.94 12.33 -15.32
C GLU A 58 0.66 11.18 -14.34
N LEU A 59 1.12 9.96 -14.68
CA LEU A 59 1.01 8.77 -13.84
C LEU A 59 2.39 8.14 -13.59
N PRO A 60 3.28 8.82 -12.83
CA PRO A 60 4.69 8.44 -12.69
C PRO A 60 4.95 7.31 -11.67
N ASN A 61 3.91 6.88 -10.94
CA ASN A 61 4.02 6.03 -9.77
C ASN A 61 3.37 4.65 -9.99
N GLN A 62 3.62 3.74 -9.06
CA GLN A 62 2.98 2.43 -8.97
C GLN A 62 2.62 2.15 -7.52
N THR A 63 1.60 1.32 -7.33
CA THR A 63 1.30 0.72 -6.03
C THR A 63 2.04 -0.62 -5.92
N ILE A 64 2.62 -0.90 -4.76
CA ILE A 64 3.26 -2.19 -4.46
C ILE A 64 2.66 -2.76 -3.18
N ILE A 65 2.21 -4.01 -3.23
CA ILE A 65 1.90 -4.82 -2.05
C ILE A 65 3.19 -5.52 -1.62
N ARG A 66 3.63 -5.28 -0.39
CA ARG A 66 4.91 -5.74 0.15
C ARG A 66 4.72 -6.38 1.52
N ARG A 67 5.50 -7.42 1.79
CA ARG A 67 5.63 -8.03 3.12
C ARG A 67 6.92 -7.59 3.79
N TYR A 68 6.86 -7.33 5.08
CA TYR A 68 8.01 -7.20 5.99
C TYR A 68 7.96 -8.27 7.07
N THR A 69 9.12 -8.61 7.63
CA THR A 69 9.22 -9.43 8.84
C THR A 69 9.45 -8.51 10.03
N TYR A 70 8.66 -8.66 11.09
CA TYR A 70 8.87 -7.96 12.35
C TYR A 70 9.93 -8.70 13.17
N ASN A 71 10.96 -7.96 13.61
CA ASN A 71 11.99 -8.48 14.49
C ASN A 71 11.74 -7.98 15.92
N LYS A 72 11.37 -8.89 16.81
CA LYS A 72 11.06 -8.56 18.21
C LYS A 72 12.29 -8.06 18.98
N SER A 73 13.48 -8.57 18.68
CA SER A 73 14.71 -8.23 19.40
C SER A 73 15.18 -6.81 19.11
N THR A 74 15.01 -6.34 17.87
CA THR A 74 15.37 -4.98 17.45
C THR A 74 14.18 -4.02 17.43
N ASP A 75 12.96 -4.54 17.61
CA ASP A 75 11.69 -3.83 17.57
C ASP A 75 11.51 -2.96 16.32
N THR A 76 11.76 -3.55 15.15
CA THR A 76 11.63 -2.92 13.83
C THR A 76 11.19 -3.91 12.75
N LEU A 77 10.99 -3.43 11.52
CA LEU A 77 10.66 -4.24 10.34
C LEU A 77 11.91 -4.43 9.48
N GLU A 78 12.07 -5.64 8.94
CA GLU A 78 13.20 -6.03 8.10
C GLU A 78 12.74 -6.95 6.95
N LYS A 79 13.69 -7.34 6.09
CA LYS A 79 13.50 -8.34 5.01
C LYS A 79 12.27 -8.04 4.11
N PRO A 80 12.25 -6.88 3.42
CA PRO A 80 11.16 -6.55 2.50
C PRO A 80 11.08 -7.55 1.34
N VAL A 81 9.87 -7.97 1.00
CA VAL A 81 9.57 -8.78 -0.19
C VAL A 81 8.35 -8.19 -0.91
N ASP A 82 8.54 -7.79 -2.16
CA ASP A 82 7.44 -7.36 -3.02
C ASP A 82 6.61 -8.58 -3.42
N LEU A 83 5.32 -8.56 -3.09
CA LEU A 83 4.38 -9.64 -3.43
C LEU A 83 3.71 -9.39 -4.77
N LEU A 84 3.31 -8.14 -5.00
CA LEU A 84 2.71 -7.69 -6.25
C LEU A 84 3.08 -6.21 -6.49
N ALA A 85 3.75 -5.94 -7.59
CA ALA A 85 4.19 -4.60 -7.99
C ALA A 85 3.57 -4.22 -9.36
N GLY A 86 3.79 -2.98 -9.79
CA GLY A 86 3.24 -2.49 -11.06
C GLY A 86 1.73 -2.25 -11.05
N LEU A 87 1.10 -2.22 -9.87
CA LEU A 87 -0.31 -1.88 -9.76
C LEU A 87 -0.54 -0.39 -10.05
N PRO A 88 -1.73 -0.01 -10.57
CA PRO A 88 -2.07 1.39 -10.81
C PRO A 88 -1.85 2.28 -9.58
N SER A 89 -1.45 3.52 -9.83
CA SER A 89 -1.41 4.58 -8.83
C SER A 89 -1.70 5.93 -9.49
N SER A 90 -2.46 6.77 -8.80
CA SER A 90 -2.73 8.17 -9.13
C SER A 90 -2.79 8.97 -7.83
N LYS A 91 -3.24 10.23 -7.91
CA LYS A 91 -3.49 11.04 -6.70
C LYS A 91 -4.87 10.78 -6.10
N ASP A 92 -5.80 10.19 -6.85
CA ASP A 92 -7.21 10.11 -6.46
C ASP A 92 -7.67 8.66 -6.31
N HIS A 93 -8.62 8.43 -5.40
CA HIS A 93 -9.32 7.16 -5.23
C HIS A 93 -8.37 5.95 -5.15
N GLN A 94 -7.32 6.04 -4.32
CA GLN A 94 -6.34 4.95 -4.21
C GLN A 94 -6.89 3.74 -3.42
N SER A 95 -7.90 3.97 -2.57
CA SER A 95 -8.51 2.98 -1.67
C SER A 95 -7.47 2.32 -0.75
N GLY A 96 -6.97 1.14 -1.12
CA GLY A 96 -5.82 0.53 -0.47
C GLY A 96 -6.07 -0.21 0.84
N ARG A 97 -7.32 -0.54 1.20
CA ARG A 97 -7.56 -1.43 2.35
C ARG A 97 -6.98 -2.81 2.03
N LEU A 98 -6.22 -3.34 2.98
CA LEU A 98 -5.60 -4.67 2.91
C LEU A 98 -6.00 -5.46 4.15
N VAL A 99 -6.53 -6.67 3.94
CA VAL A 99 -6.84 -7.63 5.02
C VAL A 99 -6.39 -9.03 4.62
N ILE A 100 -6.17 -9.87 5.63
CA ILE A 100 -5.94 -11.31 5.44
C ILE A 100 -7.22 -12.05 5.83
N GLY A 101 -7.78 -12.80 4.88
CA GLY A 101 -9.00 -13.57 5.10
C GLY A 101 -8.75 -14.84 5.94
N PRO A 102 -9.83 -15.49 6.44
CA PRO A 102 -9.72 -16.77 7.15
C PRO A 102 -9.15 -17.91 6.27
N ASP A 103 -9.26 -17.76 4.95
CA ASP A 103 -8.66 -18.62 3.92
C ASP A 103 -7.16 -18.36 3.66
N GLN A 104 -6.53 -17.51 4.50
CA GLN A 104 -5.13 -17.10 4.39
C GLN A 104 -4.79 -16.37 3.09
N LYS A 105 -5.77 -15.70 2.45
CA LYS A 105 -5.56 -14.89 1.25
C LYS A 105 -5.51 -13.40 1.58
N ILE A 106 -4.75 -12.64 0.78
CA ILE A 106 -4.77 -11.18 0.81
C ILE A 106 -5.99 -10.71 0.02
N TYR A 107 -6.84 -9.90 0.66
CA TYR A 107 -7.90 -9.15 0.02
C TYR A 107 -7.50 -7.68 0.01
N TYR A 108 -7.50 -7.07 -1.18
CA TYR A 108 -6.99 -5.71 -1.39
C TYR A 108 -7.96 -4.90 -2.25
N THR A 109 -8.34 -3.70 -1.79
CA THR A 109 -9.20 -2.79 -2.57
C THR A 109 -8.38 -1.89 -3.48
N ILE A 110 -8.51 -2.17 -4.78
CA ILE A 110 -8.16 -1.41 -5.97
C ILE A 110 -9.07 -0.23 -6.36
N GLY A 111 -8.82 1.04 -6.03
CA GLY A 111 -9.76 2.08 -6.49
C GLY A 111 -9.70 2.34 -8.01
N ASP A 112 -10.59 3.20 -8.53
CA ASP A 112 -10.68 3.49 -9.98
C ASP A 112 -9.70 4.56 -10.48
N GLN A 113 -8.83 5.03 -9.58
CA GLN A 113 -7.79 6.04 -9.83
C GLN A 113 -8.33 7.45 -10.10
N GLY A 114 -9.61 7.71 -9.80
CA GLY A 114 -10.26 8.99 -10.03
C GLY A 114 -10.64 9.24 -11.48
N ARG A 115 -10.57 8.22 -12.34
CA ARG A 115 -10.88 8.38 -13.77
C ARG A 115 -12.34 8.77 -13.99
N ASN A 116 -12.59 9.70 -14.91
CA ASN A 116 -13.90 10.30 -15.19
C ASN A 116 -14.39 11.33 -14.14
N GLN A 117 -13.48 11.88 -13.32
CA GLN A 117 -13.78 13.04 -12.46
C GLN A 117 -12.55 13.97 -12.29
N LEU A 118 -12.81 15.24 -11.96
CA LEU A 118 -11.82 16.28 -11.63
C LEU A 118 -10.57 16.27 -12.53
N ALA A 119 -9.37 16.11 -11.95
CA ALA A 119 -8.09 16.15 -12.68
C ALA A 119 -7.93 15.01 -13.70
N TYR A 120 -8.72 13.94 -13.55
CA TYR A 120 -8.67 12.75 -14.39
C TYR A 120 -9.97 12.57 -15.21
N LEU A 121 -10.70 13.65 -15.49
CA LEU A 121 -12.02 13.66 -16.14
C LEU A 121 -12.05 12.94 -17.49
N PHE A 122 -11.00 13.07 -18.31
CA PHE A 122 -11.00 12.49 -19.66
C PHE A 122 -10.31 11.13 -19.76
N LEU A 123 -9.83 10.56 -18.65
CA LEU A 123 -9.29 9.21 -18.64
C LEU A 123 -10.44 8.19 -18.58
N PRO A 124 -10.46 7.17 -19.46
CA PRO A 124 -11.53 6.18 -19.45
C PRO A 124 -11.45 5.32 -18.18
N ASN A 125 -12.54 5.26 -17.42
CA ASN A 125 -12.62 4.50 -16.18
C ASN A 125 -12.47 2.99 -16.48
N GLN A 126 -11.65 2.31 -15.68
CA GLN A 126 -11.30 0.90 -15.90
C GLN A 126 -12.03 -0.06 -14.95
N ALA A 127 -12.98 0.42 -14.14
CA ALA A 127 -13.65 -0.41 -13.13
C ALA A 127 -14.44 -1.61 -13.70
N GLN A 128 -14.80 -1.57 -14.99
CA GLN A 128 -15.46 -2.68 -15.70
C GLN A 128 -14.52 -3.47 -16.62
N HIS A 129 -13.23 -3.09 -16.67
CA HIS A 129 -12.26 -3.75 -17.53
C HIS A 129 -11.60 -4.91 -16.79
N THR A 130 -11.37 -6.01 -17.50
CA THR A 130 -10.64 -7.18 -17.00
C THR A 130 -9.36 -7.40 -17.82
N PRO A 131 -8.27 -7.87 -17.21
CA PRO A 131 -7.08 -8.27 -17.98
C PRO A 131 -7.40 -9.47 -18.87
N THR A 132 -6.79 -9.50 -20.06
CA THR A 132 -6.81 -10.64 -20.99
C THR A 132 -5.65 -11.59 -20.74
#